data_AF-A0A8I0FCX6-F1
#
_entry.id   AF-A0A8I0FCX6-F1
#
_cell.length_a   1.000
_cell.length_b   1.000
_cell.length_c   1.000
_cell.angle_alpha   90.00
_cell.angle_beta   90.00
_cell.angle_gamma   90.00
#
_symmetry.space_group_name_H-M   'P 1'
#
loop_
_entity.id
_entity.type
_entity.pdbx_description
1 polymer ?
#
loop_
_entity_poly.entity_id
_entity_poly.type
_entity_poly.pdbx_seq_one_letter_code
_entity_poly.pdbx_strand_id
1 'polypeptide(L)'
;NQLYLSLKAELRQVMMHGYPTNADLQTQMSHIWRSYLDWSLEAPLKRKVMAQLSTSEQITEQSKQIGMQTFCDLTQNIQECINDGKLRDYPPLFIASILGALAEVTLNFIAQDPSQTERYRKSGFEAFWHAVSI
;
A
#
# COMPACT_ATOMS: atom_id res chain seq x y z
N ASN A 1 -18.89 -2.36 7.08
CA ASN A 1 -18.73 -1.77 5.73
C ASN A 1 -18.37 -0.28 5.78
N GLN A 2 -19.18 0.62 6.36
CA GLN A 2 -18.85 2.07 6.38
C GLN A 2 -17.48 2.41 6.99
N LEU A 3 -17.13 1.79 8.12
CA LEU A 3 -15.83 1.99 8.77
C LEU A 3 -14.64 1.55 7.87
N TYR A 4 -14.82 0.48 7.08
CA TYR A 4 -13.80 0.03 6.13
C TYR A 4 -13.58 1.07 5.03
N LEU A 5 -14.68 1.60 4.47
CA LEU A 5 -14.63 2.62 3.43
C LEU A 5 -14.01 3.93 3.94
N SER A 6 -14.34 4.36 5.17
CA SER A 6 -13.75 5.57 5.75
C SER A 6 -12.24 5.41 5.98
N LEU A 7 -11.78 4.24 6.43
CA LEU A 7 -10.35 3.96 6.60
C LEU A 7 -9.62 3.92 5.25
N LYS A 8 -10.24 3.35 4.20
CA LYS A 8 -9.66 3.37 2.84
C LYS A 8 -9.57 4.78 2.26
N ALA A 9 -10.60 5.60 2.47
CA ALA A 9 -10.60 7.00 2.04
C ALA A 9 -9.52 7.82 2.76
N GLU A 10 -9.40 7.67 4.08
CA GLU A 10 -8.35 8.31 4.89
C GLU A 10 -6.97 7.89 4.40
N LEU A 11 -6.74 6.58 4.21
CA LEU A 11 -5.46 6.07 3.73
C LEU A 11 -5.10 6.64 2.35
N ARG A 12 -6.06 6.70 1.44
CA ARG A 12 -5.85 7.29 0.12
C ARG A 12 -5.51 8.76 0.21
N GLN A 13 -6.18 9.52 1.08
CA GLN A 13 -5.85 10.93 1.28
C GLN A 13 -4.40 11.11 1.73
N VAL A 14 -3.92 10.27 2.65
CA VAL A 14 -2.54 10.31 3.13
C VAL A 14 -1.55 9.92 2.02
N MET A 15 -1.83 8.85 1.27
CA MET A 15 -1.00 8.40 0.15
C MET A 15 -0.92 9.41 -1.01
N MET A 16 -1.99 10.17 -1.24
CA MET A 16 -2.02 11.16 -2.31
C MET A 16 -1.45 12.52 -1.88
N HIS A 17 -1.21 12.72 -0.58
CA HIS A 17 -0.66 13.97 -0.08
C HIS A 17 0.81 14.12 -0.49
N GLY A 18 1.09 15.06 -1.40
CA GLY A 18 2.44 15.25 -1.93
C GLY A 18 2.89 14.16 -2.90
N TYR A 19 1.95 13.40 -3.48
CA TYR A 19 2.26 12.34 -4.44
C TYR A 19 3.03 12.90 -5.64
N PRO A 20 4.21 12.34 -5.99
CA PRO A 20 5.07 12.89 -7.02
C PRO A 20 4.66 12.41 -8.42
N THR A 21 3.54 12.92 -8.96
CA THR A 21 2.94 12.49 -10.24
C THR A 21 3.91 12.49 -11.43
N ASN A 22 4.92 13.35 -11.43
CA ASN A 22 5.88 13.48 -12.54
C ASN A 22 7.19 12.72 -12.32
N ALA A 23 7.35 12.01 -11.20
CA ALA A 23 8.53 11.19 -10.95
C ALA A 23 8.43 9.81 -11.63
N ASP A 24 9.52 9.06 -11.65
CA ASP A 24 9.50 7.66 -12.08
C ASP A 24 8.65 6.78 -11.15
N LEU A 25 8.24 5.61 -11.63
CA LEU A 25 7.36 4.70 -10.90
C LEU A 25 7.96 4.23 -9.57
N GLN A 26 9.28 4.00 -9.49
CA GLN A 26 9.91 3.56 -8.25
C GLN A 26 9.80 4.65 -7.18
N THR A 27 10.06 5.90 -7.55
CA THR A 27 9.89 7.05 -6.67
C THR A 27 8.43 7.21 -6.23
N GLN A 28 7.48 7.06 -7.15
CA GLN A 28 6.05 7.10 -6.84
C GLN A 28 5.64 6.00 -5.85
N MET A 29 6.06 4.75 -6.09
CA MET A 29 5.75 3.61 -5.22
C MET A 29 6.46 3.72 -3.86
N SER A 30 7.68 4.29 -3.82
CA SER A 30 8.38 4.57 -2.57
C SER A 30 7.65 5.61 -1.72
N HIS A 31 7.07 6.64 -2.36
CA HIS A 31 6.21 7.58 -1.67
C HIS A 31 4.99 6.88 -1.05
N ILE A 32 4.25 6.09 -1.83
CA ILE A 32 3.09 5.32 -1.34
C ILE A 32 3.46 4.42 -0.17
N TRP A 33 4.59 3.69 -0.29
CA TRP A 33 5.12 2.84 0.76
C TRP A 33 5.37 3.62 2.06
N ARG A 34 6.10 4.74 1.98
CA ARG A 34 6.41 5.57 3.15
C ARG A 34 5.15 6.13 3.79
N SER A 35 4.25 6.70 3.00
CA SER A 35 2.98 7.27 3.48
C SER A 35 2.10 6.20 4.15
N TYR A 36 2.07 4.96 3.65
CA TYR A 36 1.38 3.85 4.30
C TYR A 36 1.99 3.52 5.67
N LEU A 37 3.32 3.43 5.75
CA LEU A 37 4.02 3.11 7.00
C LEU A 37 3.86 4.22 8.03
N ASP A 38 3.99 5.48 7.63
CA ASP A 38 3.81 6.64 8.51
C ASP A 38 2.40 6.67 9.11
N TRP A 39 1.37 6.57 8.27
CA TRP A 39 -0.03 6.48 8.72
C TRP A 39 -0.25 5.33 9.70
N SER A 40 0.35 4.17 9.41
CA SER A 40 0.20 2.96 10.21
C SER A 40 0.89 3.05 11.59
N LEU A 41 2.00 3.78 11.68
CA LEU A 41 2.75 4.01 12.92
C LEU A 41 2.10 5.10 13.78
N GLU A 42 1.53 6.13 13.15
CA GLU A 42 0.79 7.20 13.84
C GLU A 42 -0.56 6.71 14.37
N ALA A 43 -1.21 5.76 13.68
CA ALA A 43 -2.50 5.22 14.06
C ALA A 43 -2.54 3.68 14.17
N PRO A 44 -1.82 3.06 15.14
CA PRO A 44 -1.70 1.60 15.24
C PRO A 44 -3.03 0.86 15.39
N LEU A 45 -4.02 1.49 16.06
CA LEU A 45 -5.36 0.91 16.21
C LEU A 45 -6.12 0.91 14.87
N LYS A 46 -6.07 2.02 14.11
CA LYS A 46 -6.72 2.11 12.80
C LYS A 46 -6.14 1.08 11.83
N ARG A 47 -4.81 0.93 11.83
CA ARG A 47 -4.11 -0.13 11.09
C ARG A 47 -4.64 -1.52 11.46
N LYS A 48 -4.68 -1.87 12.74
CA LYS A 48 -5.19 -3.19 13.19
C LYS A 48 -6.63 -3.44 12.74
N VAL A 49 -7.49 -2.44 12.88
CA VAL A 49 -8.89 -2.52 12.42
C VAL A 49 -8.94 -2.71 10.91
N MET A 50 -8.18 -1.94 10.13
CA MET A 50 -8.14 -2.07 8.68
C MET A 50 -7.66 -3.46 8.24
N ALA A 51 -6.62 -4.02 8.88
CA ALA A 51 -6.13 -5.36 8.60
C ALA A 51 -7.20 -6.43 8.86
N GLN A 52 -7.87 -6.37 10.02
CA GLN A 52 -8.96 -7.31 10.35
C GLN A 52 -10.16 -7.19 9.42
N LEU A 53 -10.56 -5.97 9.07
CA LEU A 53 -11.68 -5.74 8.15
C LEU A 53 -11.34 -6.21 6.74
N SER A 54 -10.10 -6.02 6.28
CA SER A 54 -9.68 -6.41 4.92
C SER A 54 -9.77 -7.93 4.68
N THR A 55 -9.64 -8.74 5.73
CA THR A 55 -9.78 -10.21 5.67
C THR A 55 -11.13 -10.72 6.15
N SER A 56 -12.06 -9.84 6.55
CA SER A 56 -13.35 -10.23 7.10
C SER A 56 -14.35 -10.58 6.00
N GLU A 57 -15.05 -11.71 6.18
CA GLU A 57 -16.16 -12.13 5.32
C GLU A 57 -17.38 -11.19 5.41
N GLN A 58 -17.44 -10.33 6.44
CA GLN A 58 -18.52 -9.35 6.62
C GLN A 58 -18.35 -8.10 5.73
N ILE A 59 -17.18 -7.91 5.12
CA ILE A 59 -16.97 -6.86 4.13
C ILE A 59 -17.49 -7.33 2.78
N THR A 60 -18.53 -6.64 2.30
CA THR A 60 -19.18 -7.00 1.04
C THR A 60 -18.24 -6.78 -0.14
N GLU A 61 -18.40 -7.58 -1.19
CA GLU A 61 -17.62 -7.42 -2.42
C GLU A 61 -17.78 -6.01 -3.01
N GLN A 62 -19.00 -5.46 -2.96
CA GLN A 62 -19.27 -4.07 -3.34
C GLN A 62 -18.41 -3.07 -2.54
N SER A 63 -18.27 -3.26 -1.22
CA SER A 63 -17.45 -2.37 -0.39
C SER A 63 -15.96 -2.52 -0.71
N LYS A 64 -15.50 -3.74 -1.02
CA LYS A 64 -14.12 -3.97 -1.49
C LYS A 64 -13.88 -3.22 -2.79
N GLN A 65 -14.80 -3.33 -3.76
CA GLN A 65 -14.74 -2.63 -5.03
C GLN A 65 -14.70 -1.11 -4.87
N ILE A 66 -15.59 -0.51 -4.06
CA ILE A 66 -15.59 0.94 -3.79
C ILE A 66 -14.28 1.37 -3.14
N GLY A 67 -13.81 0.61 -2.14
CA GLY A 67 -12.53 0.85 -1.49
C GLY A 67 -11.36 0.78 -2.47
N MET A 68 -11.43 -0.09 -3.48
CA MET A 68 -10.45 -0.22 -4.57
C MET A 68 -10.54 0.92 -5.58
N GLN A 69 -11.75 1.35 -5.96
CA GLN A 69 -11.98 2.45 -6.90
C GLN A 69 -11.34 3.75 -6.43
N THR A 70 -11.21 3.89 -5.11
CA THR A 70 -10.52 5.01 -4.48
C THR A 70 -9.03 5.09 -4.90
N PHE A 71 -8.43 4.00 -5.38
CA PHE A 71 -7.04 3.91 -5.85
C PHE A 71 -6.91 3.71 -7.36
N CYS A 72 -7.98 3.95 -8.15
CA CYS A 72 -8.00 3.71 -9.60
C CYS A 72 -6.80 4.35 -10.33
N ASP A 73 -6.50 5.62 -10.04
CA ASP A 73 -5.41 6.37 -10.67
C ASP A 73 -4.04 5.66 -10.49
N LEU A 74 -3.79 5.12 -9.29
CA LEU A 74 -2.57 4.36 -8.99
C LEU A 74 -2.55 3.02 -9.72
N THR A 75 -3.68 2.29 -9.73
CA THR A 75 -3.75 1.00 -10.41
C THR A 75 -3.64 1.13 -11.94
N GLN A 76 -4.12 2.24 -12.51
CA GLN A 76 -3.96 2.52 -13.94
C GLN A 76 -2.49 2.80 -14.28
N ASN A 77 -1.81 3.63 -13.50
CA ASN A 77 -0.39 3.91 -13.69
C ASN A 77 0.47 2.62 -13.58
N ILE A 78 0.16 1.76 -12.60
CA ILE A 78 0.77 0.42 -12.51
C ILE A 78 0.54 -0.39 -13.79
N GLN A 79 -0.69 -0.39 -14.32
CA GLN A 79 -1.02 -1.10 -15.56
C GLN A 79 -0.25 -0.55 -16.78
N GLU A 80 -0.12 0.76 -16.90
CA GLU A 80 0.67 1.41 -17.96
C GLU A 80 2.14 0.98 -17.87
N CYS A 81 2.71 0.94 -16.66
CA CYS A 81 4.08 0.49 -16.45
C CYS A 81 4.31 -1.01 -16.72
N ILE A 82 3.30 -1.85 -16.51
CA ILE A 82 3.32 -3.27 -16.94
C ILE A 82 3.37 -3.34 -18.46
N ASN A 83 2.50 -2.59 -19.15
CA ASN A 83 2.44 -2.57 -20.61
C ASN A 83 3.75 -2.05 -21.23
N ASP A 84 4.42 -1.12 -20.56
CA ASP A 84 5.75 -0.60 -20.92
C ASP A 84 6.92 -1.56 -20.59
N GLY A 85 6.65 -2.71 -19.98
CA GLY A 85 7.67 -3.68 -19.59
C GLY A 85 8.60 -3.22 -18.46
N LYS A 86 8.14 -2.29 -17.60
CA LYS A 86 8.89 -1.80 -16.44
C LYS A 86 8.59 -2.62 -15.17
N LEU A 87 7.43 -3.26 -15.14
CA LEU A 87 7.00 -4.18 -14.08
C LEU A 87 6.73 -5.55 -14.66
N ARG A 88 6.80 -6.57 -13.80
CA ARG A 88 6.35 -7.93 -14.11
C ARG A 88 4.87 -7.91 -14.47
N ASP A 89 4.46 -8.79 -15.37
CA ASP A 89 3.08 -8.97 -15.81
C ASP A 89 2.22 -9.64 -14.74
N TYR A 90 1.96 -8.88 -13.67
CA TYR A 90 1.10 -9.25 -12.56
C TYR A 90 -0.13 -8.35 -12.54
N PRO A 91 -1.31 -8.87 -12.15
CA PRO A 91 -2.50 -8.02 -12.01
C PRO A 91 -2.22 -6.83 -11.06
N PRO A 92 -2.62 -5.58 -11.39
CA PRO A 92 -2.32 -4.40 -10.55
C PRO A 92 -2.78 -4.55 -9.10
N LEU A 93 -3.92 -5.20 -8.89
CA LEU A 93 -4.43 -5.49 -7.55
C LEU A 93 -3.52 -6.47 -6.78
N PHE A 94 -2.94 -7.44 -7.48
CA PHE A 94 -1.99 -8.37 -6.88
C PHE A 94 -0.71 -7.64 -6.45
N ILE A 95 -0.18 -6.73 -7.28
CA ILE A 95 0.95 -5.86 -6.93
C ILE A 95 0.62 -5.02 -5.69
N ALA A 96 -0.56 -4.40 -5.63
CA ALA A 96 -1.01 -3.64 -4.47
C ALA A 96 -1.15 -4.51 -3.21
N SER A 97 -1.61 -5.76 -3.35
CA SER A 97 -1.69 -6.73 -2.24
C SER A 97 -0.31 -7.14 -1.74
N ILE A 98 0.68 -7.34 -2.62
CA ILE A 98 2.07 -7.62 -2.22
C ILE A 98 2.65 -6.44 -1.42
N LEU A 99 2.43 -5.21 -1.89
CA LEU A 99 2.84 -4.00 -1.15
C LEU A 99 2.25 -3.99 0.26
N GLY A 100 0.94 -4.19 0.37
CA GLY A 100 0.25 -4.22 1.67
C GLY A 100 0.78 -5.32 2.60
N ALA A 101 0.98 -6.53 2.09
CA ALA A 101 1.48 -7.65 2.88
C ALA A 101 2.90 -7.40 3.41
N LEU A 102 3.81 -6.92 2.55
CA LEU A 102 5.19 -6.62 2.95
C LEU A 102 5.26 -5.41 3.89
N ALA A 103 4.37 -4.43 3.72
CA ALA A 103 4.25 -3.32 4.66
C ALA A 103 3.81 -3.81 6.06
N GLU A 104 2.84 -4.71 6.14
CA GLU A 104 2.42 -5.30 7.42
C GLU A 104 3.54 -6.08 8.11
N VAL A 105 4.31 -6.87 7.35
CA VAL A 105 5.52 -7.54 7.87
C VAL A 105 6.52 -6.52 8.40
N THR A 106 6.80 -5.48 7.62
CA THR A 106 7.74 -4.41 7.98
C THR A 106 7.32 -3.72 9.27
N LEU A 107 6.05 -3.35 9.39
CA LEU A 107 5.51 -2.70 10.58
C LEU A 107 5.56 -3.59 11.83
N ASN A 108 5.42 -4.91 11.68
CA ASN A 108 5.56 -5.84 12.81
C ASN A 108 6.99 -5.89 13.34
N PHE A 109 7.99 -5.87 12.45
CA PHE A 109 9.40 -5.77 12.85
C PHE A 109 9.75 -4.41 13.48
N ILE A 110 9.22 -3.32 12.92
CA ILE A 110 9.37 -1.98 13.51
C ILE A 110 8.78 -1.94 14.93
N ALA A 111 7.61 -2.56 15.14
CA ALA A 111 7.00 -2.61 16.47
C ALA A 111 7.81 -3.42 17.50
N GLN A 112 8.60 -4.40 17.05
CA GLN A 112 9.47 -5.21 17.92
C GLN A 112 10.80 -4.52 18.23
N ASP A 113 11.37 -3.79 17.27
CA ASP A 113 12.61 -3.02 17.44
C ASP A 113 12.52 -1.65 16.74
N PRO A 114 11.94 -0.64 17.41
CA PRO A 114 11.78 0.69 16.85
C PRO A 114 13.11 1.39 16.52
N SER A 115 14.22 0.98 17.16
CA SER A 115 15.53 1.58 16.91
C SER A 115 16.03 1.35 15.47
N GLN A 116 15.51 0.30 14.83
CA GLN A 116 15.86 -0.09 13.46
C GLN A 116 14.80 0.31 12.42
N THR A 117 13.94 1.28 12.75
CA THR A 117 12.82 1.71 11.89
C THR A 117 13.25 1.96 10.43
N GLU A 118 14.27 2.78 10.21
CA GLU A 118 14.71 3.13 8.86
C GLU A 118 15.28 1.93 8.09
N ARG A 119 15.96 1.02 8.80
CA ARG A 119 16.48 -0.21 8.20
C ARG A 119 15.34 -1.09 7.69
N TYR A 120 14.29 -1.28 8.50
CA TYR A 120 13.13 -2.08 8.10
C TYR A 120 12.33 -1.39 6.99
N ARG A 121 12.11 -0.07 7.08
CA ARG A 121 11.45 0.72 6.02
C ARG A 121 12.12 0.52 4.66
N LYS A 122 13.44 0.66 4.62
CA LYS A 122 14.24 0.50 3.40
C LYS A 122 14.20 -0.94 2.88
N SER A 123 14.54 -1.90 3.75
CA SER A 123 14.63 -3.32 3.35
C SER A 123 13.28 -3.87 2.90
N GLY A 124 12.19 -3.45 3.53
CA GLY A 124 10.84 -3.85 3.14
C GLY A 124 10.43 -3.30 1.77
N PHE A 125 10.77 -2.05 1.47
CA PHE A 125 10.54 -1.47 0.14
C PHE A 125 11.39 -2.15 -0.93
N GLU A 126 12.68 -2.40 -0.66
CA GLU A 126 13.56 -3.11 -1.59
C GLU A 126 13.04 -4.53 -1.88
N ALA A 127 12.58 -5.24 -0.86
CA ALA A 127 11.96 -6.56 -1.04
C ALA A 127 10.69 -6.48 -1.90
N PHE A 128 9.82 -5.50 -1.65
CA PHE A 128 8.64 -5.26 -2.49
C PHE A 128 9.04 -4.96 -3.93
N TRP A 129 9.95 -4.02 -4.14
CA TRP A 129 10.35 -3.56 -5.46
C TRP A 129 10.94 -4.69 -6.29
N HIS A 130 11.89 -5.45 -5.74
CA HIS A 130 12.45 -6.63 -6.42
C HIS A 130 11.41 -7.70 -6.76
N ALA A 131 10.32 -7.80 -5.99
CA ALA A 131 9.25 -8.76 -6.28
C ALA A 131 8.44 -8.38 -7.52
N VAL A 132 8.35 -7.08 -7.85
CA VAL A 132 7.43 -6.58 -8.88
C VAL A 132 8.12 -5.93 -10.06
N SER A 133 9.35 -5.43 -9.90
CA SER A 133 10.14 -4.85 -10.99
C SER A 133 10.81 -5.94 -11.85
N ILE A 134 11.21 -5.55 -13.07
CA ILE A 134 12.02 -6.35 -13.98
C ILE A 134 13.50 -6.00 -13.80
#